data_AF-A0A3N4RM57-F1
#
_entry.id   AF-A0A3N4RM57-F1
#
_cell.length_a   1.000
_cell.length_b   1.000
_cell.length_c   1.000
_cell.angle_alpha   90.00
_cell.angle_beta   90.00
_cell.angle_gamma   90.00
#
_symmetry.space_group_name_H-M   'P 1'
#
loop_
_entity.id
_entity.type
_entity.pdbx_description
1 polymer ?
#
loop_
_entity_poly.entity_id
_entity_poly.type
_entity_poly.pdbx_seq_one_letter_code
_entity_poly.pdbx_strand_id
1 'polypeptide(L)' 'MSGRQEALYRVERLGTAPDDETPLWGVRRPNDTWVQSMGKPAWYIGRGTAERDAAELNQIHGLASDS' A
#
# COMPACT_ATOMS: atom_id res chain seq x y z
N MET A 1 -2.35 -24.97 -16.70
CA MET A 1 -2.65 -24.38 -15.38
C MET A 1 -1.80 -23.12 -15.25
N SER A 2 -2.35 -21.96 -15.62
CA SER A 2 -1.66 -20.68 -15.42
C SER A 2 -1.90 -20.29 -13.96
N GLY A 3 -0.90 -20.53 -13.10
CA GLY A 3 -0.93 -20.09 -11.71
C GLY A 3 -1.09 -18.58 -11.68
N ARG A 4 -2.29 -18.11 -11.33
CA ARG A 4 -2.56 -16.70 -11.11
C ARG A 4 -1.81 -16.36 -9.83
N GLN A 5 -0.63 -15.75 -9.97
CA GLN A 5 0.10 -15.24 -8.83
C GLN A 5 -0.75 -14.09 -8.29
N GLU A 6 -1.48 -14.33 -7.21
CA GLU A 6 -2.25 -13.31 -6.51
C GLU A 6 -1.27 -12.26 -6.01
N ALA A 7 -1.32 -11.09 -6.62
CA ALA A 7 -0.44 -9.97 -6.37
C ALA A 7 -0.77 -9.23 -5.06
N LEU A 8 -0.60 -9.84 -3.88
CA LEU A 8 -0.89 -9.19 -2.59
C LEU A 8 -0.14 -7.86 -2.38
N TYR A 9 -0.86 -6.82 -1.98
CA TYR A 9 -0.30 -5.53 -1.60
C TYR A 9 0.06 -5.49 -0.11
N ARG A 10 1.19 -4.88 0.25
CA ARG A 10 1.64 -4.77 1.64
C ARG A 10 1.70 -3.32 2.11
N VAL A 11 1.23 -3.07 3.33
CA VAL A 11 1.42 -1.79 4.02
C VAL A 11 2.79 -1.79 4.70
N GLU A 12 3.62 -0.80 4.41
CA GLU A 12 4.95 -0.64 4.98
C GLU A 12 5.18 0.79 5.49
N ARG A 13 6.03 0.95 6.51
CA ARG A 13 6.44 2.26 7.02
C ARG A 13 7.61 2.78 6.19
N LEU A 14 7.45 3.97 5.64
CA LEU A 14 8.45 4.66 4.83
C LEU A 14 9.41 5.51 5.67
N GLY A 15 8.95 5.99 6.82
CA GLY A 15 9.74 6.82 7.72
C GLY A 15 8.89 7.62 8.70
N THR A 16 9.36 8.83 8.99
CA THR A 16 8.66 9.85 9.77
C THR A 16 8.65 11.15 8.99
N ALA A 17 7.57 11.92 9.10
CA ALA A 17 7.54 13.27 8.59
C ALA A 17 8.64 14.11 9.27
N PRO A 18 9.31 15.00 8.53
CA PRO A 18 10.43 15.78 9.05
C PRO A 18 10.00 16.86 10.05
N ASP A 19 8.73 17.23 10.08
CA ASP A 19 8.18 18.37 10.81
C ASP A 19 7.45 17.99 12.11
N ASP A 20 6.85 16.80 12.18
CA ASP A 20 6.01 16.41 13.34
C ASP A 20 6.20 14.95 13.81
N GLU A 21 7.25 14.27 13.33
CA GLU A 21 7.53 12.84 13.61
C GLU A 21 6.41 11.86 13.23
N THR A 22 5.37 12.32 12.51
CA THR A 22 4.24 11.49 12.12
C THR A 22 4.75 10.29 11.30
N PRO A 23 4.38 9.05 11.67
CA PRO A 23 4.83 7.88 10.94
C PRO A 23 4.23 7.88 9.52
N LEU A 24 5.11 7.70 8.53
CA LEU A 24 4.75 7.67 7.11
C LEU A 24 4.57 6.23 6.65
N TRP A 25 3.47 5.99 5.94
CA TRP A 25 3.11 4.66 5.45
C TRP A 25 2.99 4.65 3.92
N GLY A 26 3.14 3.50 3.30
CA GLY A 26 3.04 3.30 1.86
C GLY A 26 2.51 1.91 1.51
N VAL A 27 2.04 1.75 0.27
CA VAL A 27 1.57 0.46 -0.27
C VAL A 27 2.60 -0.07 -1.27
N ARG A 28 3.19 -1.22 -0.95
CA ARG A 28 4.17 -1.93 -1.76
C ARG A 28 3.49 -2.99 -2.63
N ARG A 29 3.81 -2.98 -3.92
CA ARG A 29 3.42 -4.03 -4.87
C ARG A 29 4.27 -5.29 -4.66
N PRO A 30 3.83 -6.47 -5.13
CA PRO A 30 4.66 -7.69 -5.09
C PRO A 30 5.97 -7.61 -5.88
N ASN A 31 6.08 -6.69 -6.83
CA ASN A 31 7.30 -6.47 -7.61
C ASN A 31 8.25 -5.44 -6.97
N ASP A 32 8.11 -5.19 -5.66
CA ASP A 32 8.89 -4.24 -4.87
C ASP A 32 8.80 -2.77 -5.27
N THR A 33 7.88 -2.43 -6.18
CA THR A 33 7.58 -1.02 -6.50
C THR A 33 6.52 -0.46 -5.57
N TRP A 34 6.56 0.84 -5.33
CA TRP A 34 5.57 1.55 -4.54
C TRP A 34 4.44 2.06 -5.42
N VAL A 35 3.20 1.97 -4.93
CA VAL A 35 2.08 2.67 -5.53
C VAL A 35 1.84 3.93 -4.73
N GLN A 36 1.90 5.07 -5.41
CA GLN A 36 1.34 6.31 -4.90
C GLN A 36 -0.17 6.13 -4.72
N SER A 37 -0.63 6.15 -3.47
CA SER A 37 -2.05 6.16 -3.05
C SER A 37 -2.95 6.72 -4.14
N MET A 38 -3.62 5.85 -4.91
CA MET A 38 -4.61 6.20 -5.94
C MET A 38 -4.33 7.51 -6.71
N GLY A 39 -3.12 7.67 -7.26
CA GLY A 39 -2.74 8.83 -8.08
C GLY A 39 -2.38 10.12 -7.31
N LYS A 40 -2.31 10.09 -5.99
CA LYS A 40 -1.80 11.19 -5.16
C LYS A 40 -0.31 11.03 -4.94
N PRO A 41 0.48 12.10 -5.14
CA PRO A 41 1.90 12.02 -4.86
C PRO A 41 2.14 11.72 -3.38
N ALA A 42 3.07 10.79 -3.12
CA ALA A 42 3.38 10.27 -1.78
C ALA A 42 4.14 11.33 -0.99
N TRP A 43 3.42 12.35 -0.51
CA TRP A 43 4.01 13.33 0.38
C TRP A 43 3.92 12.79 1.80
N TYR A 44 2.73 12.56 2.36
CA TYR A 44 2.59 11.92 3.68
C TYR A 44 1.23 11.22 3.76
N ILE A 45 1.18 9.90 3.98
CA ILE A 45 -0.09 9.19 4.25
C ILE A 45 -0.02 8.43 5.56
N GLY A 46 -1.09 8.53 6.35
CA GLY A 46 -1.23 7.79 7.60
C GLY A 46 -1.59 6.32 7.37
N ARG A 47 -1.37 5.48 8.39
CA ARG A 47 -1.59 4.03 8.33
C ARG A 47 -3.00 3.66 7.87
N GLY A 48 -4.04 4.28 8.44
CA GLY A 48 -5.43 3.97 8.09
C GLY A 48 -5.79 4.32 6.64
N THR A 49 -5.14 5.34 6.06
CA THR A 49 -5.26 5.63 4.62
C THR A 49 -4.56 4.56 3.80
N ALA A 50 -3.32 4.20 4.16
CA ALA A 50 -2.57 3.14 3.47
C ALA A 50 -3.27 1.77 3.52
N GLU A 51 -3.88 1.40 4.66
CA GLU A 51 -4.67 0.17 4.80
C GLU A 51 -5.94 0.20 3.93
N ARG A 52 -6.63 1.34 3.88
CA ARG A 52 -7.79 1.51 2.99
C ARG A 52 -7.39 1.39 1.52
N ASP A 53 -6.29 2.01 1.13
CA ASP A 53 -5.80 1.95 -0.24
C ASP A 53 -5.36 0.53 -0.60
N ALA A 54 -4.71 -0.19 0.32
CA ALA A 54 -4.37 -1.60 0.13
C ALA A 54 -5.62 -2.46 -0.03
N ALA A 55 -6.66 -2.23 0.78
CA ALA A 55 -7.94 -2.94 0.66
C ALA A 55 -8.66 -2.64 -0.66
N GLU A 56 -8.69 -1.38 -1.09
CA GLU A 56 -9.29 -0.97 -2.38
C GLU A 56 -8.52 -1.57 -3.57
N LEU A 57 -7.18 -1.54 -3.55
CA LEU A 57 -6.36 -2.19 -4.57
C LEU A 57 -6.55 -3.71 -4.57
N ASN A 58 -6.61 -4.34 -3.41
CA ASN A 58 -6.89 -5.76 -3.30
C ASN A 58 -8.26 -6.10 -3.93
N GLN A 59 -9.30 -5.28 -3.69
CA GLN A 59 -10.61 -5.45 -4.32
C GLN A 59 -10.56 -5.30 -5.85
N ILE A 60 -9.90 -4.26 -6.36
CA ILE A 60 -9.77 -4.01 -7.81
C ILE A 60 -9.06 -5.17 -8.51
N HIS A 61 -8.05 -5.75 -7.86
CA HIS A 61 -7.23 -6.83 -8.44
C HIS A 61 -7.72 -8.24 -8.09
N GLY A 62 -8.80 -8.39 -7.32
CA GLY A 62 -9.36 -9.68 -6.90
C GLY A 62 -8.42 -10.46 -5.97
N LEU A 63 -7.77 -9.77 -5.04
CA LEU A 63 -6.76 -10.31 -4.12
C LEU A 63 -7.32 -10.38 -2.70
N ALA A 64 -7.01 -11.45 -1.96
CA ALA A 64 -7.41 -11.59 -0.56
C ALA A 64 -6.30 -11.06 0.37
N SER A 65 -6.64 -10.14 1.28
CA SER A 65 -5.76 -9.87 2.43
C SER A 65 -5.89 -11.02 3.42
N ASP A 66 -4.95 -11.97 3.44
CA ASP A 66 -4.88 -12.94 4.53
C ASP A 66 -4.63 -12.17 5.84
N SER A 67 -5.56 -12.36 6.79
CA SER A 67 -5.59 -11.74 8.13
C SER A 67 -5.00 -12.69 9.17
#